data_AF-A0A950SMT1-F1
#
_entry.id   AF-A0A950SMT1-F1
#
_cell.length_a   1.000
_cell.length_b   1.000
_cell.length_c   1.000
_cell.angle_alpha   90.00
_cell.angle_beta   90.00
_cell.angle_gamma   90.00
#
_symmetry.space_group_name_H-M   'P 1'
#
loop_
_entity.id
_entity.type
_entity.pdbx_description
1 polymer ?
#
loop_
_entity_poly.entity_id
_entity_poly.type
_entity_poly.pdbx_seq_one_letter_code
_entity_poly.pdbx_strand_id
1 'polypeptide(L)'
;MPTVARIETWKGTDVLDSGGNKAGRLDEVYYLSASEDPVLLAVKHGVLGRQVTLVPVTDAVLTHDYVQVPYTAEQMDNVHSGRVEDELTSEQVAAVAALFKVQLPSGPLHSASLIERRRSEAETAARRAHELELDAEQRARELAEARERASAAVEDANVAEQERREAEAASSEVTDPSQNST
;
A
#
# COMPACT_ATOMS: atom_id res chain seq x y z
N MET A 1 20.94 5.87 1.11
CA MET A 1 21.20 6.19 2.52
C MET A 1 21.20 4.89 3.30
N PRO A 2 22.08 4.66 4.29
CA PRO A 2 22.01 3.44 5.08
C PRO A 2 20.81 3.58 6.01
N THR A 3 19.76 2.82 5.73
CA THR A 3 18.58 2.72 6.60
C THR A 3 19.03 2.14 7.92
N VAL A 4 18.55 2.69 9.04
CA VAL A 4 18.63 2.05 10.35
C VAL A 4 18.19 0.59 10.16
N ALA A 5 19.07 -0.37 10.40
CA ALA A 5 18.78 -1.77 10.10
C ALA A 5 17.56 -2.18 10.92
N ARG A 6 16.49 -2.60 10.24
CA ARG A 6 15.24 -2.97 10.90
C ARG A 6 15.28 -4.43 11.32
N ILE A 7 14.87 -4.72 12.55
CA ILE A 7 14.97 -6.06 13.14
C ILE A 7 14.21 -7.13 12.34
N GLU A 8 13.13 -6.78 11.62
CA GLU A 8 12.40 -7.72 10.76
C GLU A 8 13.26 -8.28 9.62
N THR A 9 14.32 -7.56 9.22
CA THR A 9 15.27 -8.05 8.21
C THR A 9 16.13 -9.21 8.74
N TRP A 10 16.14 -9.43 10.05
CA TRP A 10 16.89 -10.48 10.73
C TRP A 10 16.03 -11.72 11.01
N LYS A 11 14.84 -11.83 10.41
CA LYS A 11 14.03 -13.06 10.47
C LYS A 11 14.87 -14.27 10.04
N GLY A 12 14.80 -15.33 10.84
CA GLY A 12 15.59 -16.55 10.69
C GLY A 12 16.90 -16.58 11.48
N THR A 13 17.35 -15.46 12.04
CA THR A 13 18.53 -15.42 12.92
C THR A 13 18.27 -16.10 14.26
N ASP A 14 19.35 -16.45 14.95
CA ASP A 14 19.27 -17.16 16.22
C ASP A 14 18.83 -16.22 17.35
N VAL A 15 17.89 -16.72 18.15
CA VAL A 15 17.47 -16.06 19.39
C VAL A 15 18.16 -16.75 20.55
N LEU A 16 18.90 -15.97 21.34
CA LEU A 16 19.63 -16.40 22.53
C LEU A 16 18.85 -16.05 23.80
N ASP A 17 18.92 -16.92 24.80
CA ASP A 17 18.37 -16.68 26.14
C ASP A 17 19.26 -15.72 26.96
N SER A 18 18.83 -15.44 28.19
CA SER A 18 19.57 -14.60 29.14
C SER A 18 20.97 -15.13 29.49
N GLY A 19 21.22 -16.43 29.32
CA GLY A 19 22.52 -17.07 29.51
C GLY A 19 23.39 -17.09 28.25
N GLY A 20 22.88 -16.62 27.10
CA GLY A 20 23.57 -16.65 25.82
C GLY A 20 23.47 -17.98 25.07
N ASN A 21 22.61 -18.90 25.52
CA ASN A 21 22.35 -20.16 24.83
C ASN A 21 21.24 -19.99 23.81
N LYS A 22 21.28 -20.77 22.73
CA LYS A 22 20.23 -20.73 21.71
C LYS A 22 18.88 -21.19 22.27
N ALA A 23 17.91 -20.26 22.29
CA ALA A 23 16.53 -20.50 22.68
C ALA A 23 15.62 -20.78 21.47
N GLY A 24 15.97 -20.29 20.28
CA GLY A 24 15.17 -20.49 19.08
C GLY A 24 15.67 -19.71 17.87
N ARG A 25 14.75 -19.40 16.97
CA ARG A 25 14.97 -18.51 15.83
C ARG A 25 13.88 -17.46 15.70
N LEU A 26 14.26 -16.25 15.29
CA LEU A 26 13.33 -15.16 15.06
C LEU A 26 12.43 -15.51 13.88
N ASP A 27 11.12 -15.47 14.08
CA ASP A 27 10.13 -15.79 13.04
C ASP A 27 9.33 -14.59 12.59
N GLU A 28 8.94 -13.72 13.53
CA GLU A 28 8.19 -12.51 13.23
C GLU A 28 8.49 -11.41 14.27
N VAL A 29 8.27 -10.16 13.87
CA VAL A 29 8.35 -8.99 14.76
C VAL A 29 7.01 -8.27 14.76
N TYR A 30 6.56 -7.85 15.93
CA TYR A 30 5.30 -7.14 16.11
C TYR A 30 5.53 -5.71 16.57
N TYR A 31 4.79 -4.79 15.96
CA TYR A 31 4.85 -3.36 16.16
C TYR A 31 3.50 -2.82 16.62
N LEU A 32 3.53 -1.77 17.45
CA LEU A 32 2.33 -0.99 17.73
C LEU A 32 2.03 -0.08 16.51
N SER A 33 0.78 0.04 16.07
CA SER A 33 0.45 0.82 14.86
C SER A 33 0.96 2.26 14.84
N ALA A 34 1.14 2.87 16.01
CA ALA A 34 1.59 4.25 16.16
C ALA A 34 3.11 4.38 16.40
N SER A 35 3.85 3.28 16.47
CA SER A 35 5.29 3.27 16.75
C SER A 35 6.07 2.46 15.72
N GLU A 36 7.27 2.92 15.38
CA GLU A 36 8.25 2.14 14.62
C GLU A 36 9.09 1.24 15.53
N ASP A 37 8.84 1.25 16.84
CA ASP A 37 9.57 0.43 17.80
C ASP A 37 8.95 -0.98 17.91
N PRO A 38 9.79 -2.03 17.84
CA PRO A 38 9.32 -3.40 18.00
C PRO A 38 8.92 -3.65 19.46
N VAL A 39 7.80 -4.35 19.66
CA VAL A 39 7.22 -4.62 20.98
C VAL A 39 7.39 -6.10 21.37
N LEU A 40 7.06 -7.01 20.44
CA LEU A 40 7.15 -8.45 20.64
C LEU A 40 7.89 -9.12 19.48
N LEU A 41 8.52 -10.25 19.77
CA LEU A 41 9.13 -11.17 18.82
C LEU A 41 8.37 -12.49 18.85
N ALA A 42 8.01 -13.04 17.69
CA ALA A 42 7.70 -14.46 17.58
C ALA A 42 9.01 -15.23 17.43
N VAL A 43 9.25 -16.16 18.35
CA VAL A 43 10.42 -17.02 18.36
C VAL A 43 9.97 -18.45 18.09
N LYS A 44 10.45 -19.05 16.99
CA LYS A 44 10.27 -20.46 16.70
C LYS A 44 11.27 -21.30 17.48
N HIS A 45 10.78 -22.30 18.19
CA HIS A 45 11.59 -23.19 19.02
C HIS A 45 11.01 -24.61 19.10
N GLY A 46 11.62 -25.45 19.93
CA GLY A 46 11.26 -26.86 20.08
C GLY A 46 11.67 -27.75 18.89
N VAL A 47 11.22 -29.01 18.95
CA VAL A 47 11.57 -30.02 17.94
C VAL A 47 11.03 -29.59 16.56
N LEU A 48 11.95 -29.37 15.63
CA LEU A 48 11.68 -28.90 14.25
C LEU A 48 11.01 -27.51 14.16
N GLY A 49 11.09 -26.67 15.19
CA GLY A 49 10.55 -25.30 15.13
C GLY A 49 9.02 -25.24 15.07
N ARG A 50 8.35 -26.24 15.66
CA ARG A 50 6.87 -26.35 15.66
C ARG A 50 6.19 -25.47 16.71
N GLN A 51 6.94 -25.04 17.72
CA GLN A 51 6.44 -24.16 18.76
C GLN A 51 6.82 -22.72 18.42
N VAL A 52 5.93 -21.79 18.72
CA VAL A 52 6.17 -20.36 18.59
C VAL A 52 5.92 -19.75 19.96
N THR A 53 6.83 -18.89 20.41
CA THR A 53 6.66 -18.09 21.62
C THR A 53 6.72 -16.61 21.30
N LEU A 54 5.72 -15.85 21.79
CA LEU A 54 5.75 -14.40 21.77
C LEU A 54 6.58 -13.91 22.95
N VAL A 55 7.66 -13.19 22.68
CA VAL A 55 8.64 -12.72 23.67
C VAL A 55 8.73 -11.19 23.62
N PRO A 56 8.66 -10.50 24.76
CA PRO A 56 8.89 -9.06 24.81
C PRO A 56 10.29 -8.66 24.34
N VAL A 57 10.37 -7.52 23.64
CA VAL A 57 11.66 -6.90 23.25
C VAL A 57 12.27 -6.11 24.40
N THR A 58 11.52 -5.81 25.46
CA THR A 58 12.02 -5.05 26.62
C THR A 58 13.31 -5.69 27.14
N ASP A 59 14.38 -4.88 27.22
CA ASP A 59 15.73 -5.28 27.62
C ASP A 59 16.42 -6.34 26.73
N ALA A 60 15.91 -6.59 25.52
CA ALA A 60 16.57 -7.44 24.54
C ALA A 60 17.75 -6.72 23.87
N VAL A 61 18.82 -7.47 23.63
CA VAL A 61 19.97 -7.01 22.84
C VAL A 61 19.77 -7.43 21.39
N LEU A 62 19.60 -6.44 20.52
CA LEU A 62 19.29 -6.64 19.11
C LEU A 62 20.56 -6.44 18.28
N THR A 63 21.06 -7.51 17.66
CA THR A 63 22.22 -7.45 16.74
C THR A 63 21.88 -8.11 15.41
N HIS A 64 22.64 -7.79 14.37
CA HIS A 64 22.37 -8.36 13.04
C HIS A 64 22.59 -9.88 12.95
N ASP A 65 23.43 -10.43 13.83
CA ASP A 65 23.79 -11.85 13.85
C ASP A 65 22.83 -12.67 14.73
N TYR A 66 22.41 -12.07 15.85
CA TYR A 66 21.58 -12.72 16.84
C TYR A 66 20.73 -11.72 17.61
N VAL A 67 19.62 -12.22 18.15
CA VAL A 67 18.78 -11.49 19.10
C VAL A 67 18.91 -12.15 20.45
N GLN A 68 19.32 -11.43 21.49
CA GLN A 68 19.37 -11.98 22.84
C GLN A 68 18.24 -11.39 23.67
N VAL A 69 17.41 -12.25 24.26
CA VAL A 69 16.29 -11.85 25.12
C VAL A 69 16.65 -12.05 26.59
N PRO A 70 16.13 -11.23 27.51
CA PRO A 70 16.44 -11.32 28.95
C PRO A 70 15.66 -12.44 29.67
N TYR A 71 15.24 -13.48 28.95
CA TYR A 71 14.41 -14.57 29.46
C TYR A 71 15.10 -15.91 29.28
N THR A 72 14.82 -16.86 30.17
CA THR A 72 15.37 -18.23 30.06
C THR A 72 14.58 -19.05 29.04
N ALA A 73 15.21 -20.09 28.46
CA ALA A 73 14.52 -21.04 27.59
C ALA A 73 13.29 -21.68 28.28
N GLU A 74 13.38 -21.99 29.57
CA GLU A 74 12.26 -22.54 30.35
C GLU A 74 11.06 -21.58 30.43
N GLN A 75 11.30 -20.27 30.56
CA GLN A 75 10.22 -19.28 30.52
C GLN A 75 9.54 -19.24 29.16
N MET A 76 10.30 -19.44 28.08
CA MET A 76 9.78 -19.46 26.71
C MET A 76 9.02 -20.75 26.39
N ASP A 77 9.45 -21.89 26.93
CA ASP A 77 8.82 -23.21 26.71
C ASP A 77 7.48 -23.36 27.43
N ASN A 78 7.31 -22.70 28.57
CA ASN A 78 6.06 -22.73 29.32
C ASN A 78 4.93 -21.92 28.66
N VAL A 79 5.23 -21.20 27.58
CA VAL A 79 4.26 -20.44 26.82
C VAL A 79 3.67 -21.31 25.70
N HIS A 80 2.42 -21.73 25.87
CA HIS A 80 1.67 -22.36 24.78
C HIS A 80 1.11 -21.27 23.86
N SER A 81 1.94 -20.74 22.97
CA SER A 81 1.47 -19.81 21.94
C SER A 81 1.09 -20.57 20.68
N GLY A 82 0.01 -20.11 20.06
CA GLY A 82 -0.51 -20.66 18.82
C GLY A 82 0.39 -20.36 17.62
N ARG A 83 -0.23 -20.21 16.44
CA ARG A 83 0.48 -19.84 15.21
C ARG A 83 0.84 -18.34 15.24
N VAL A 84 1.84 -17.95 14.46
CA VAL A 84 2.07 -16.54 14.10
C VAL A 84 0.84 -16.00 13.38
N GLU A 85 0.27 -14.93 13.93
CA GLU A 85 -0.87 -14.21 13.37
C GLU A 85 -0.41 -12.85 12.82
N ASP A 86 -1.14 -12.32 11.84
CA ASP A 86 -0.80 -11.04 11.22
C ASP A 86 -1.04 -9.86 12.20
N GLU A 87 -1.98 -10.01 13.14
CA GLU A 87 -2.34 -9.04 14.18
C GLU A 87 -2.52 -9.72 15.54
N LEU A 88 -2.13 -9.04 16.62
CA LEU A 88 -2.35 -9.46 17.99
C LEU A 88 -3.33 -8.51 18.67
N THR A 89 -4.36 -9.07 19.28
CA THR A 89 -5.36 -8.34 20.07
C THR A 89 -4.78 -7.86 21.40
N SER A 90 -5.39 -6.82 21.99
CA SER A 90 -4.99 -6.32 23.31
C SER A 90 -5.04 -7.39 24.41
N GLU A 91 -5.95 -8.37 24.30
CA GLU A 91 -6.05 -9.49 25.24
C GLU A 91 -4.83 -10.43 25.14
N GLN A 92 -4.43 -10.78 23.91
CA GLN A 92 -3.22 -11.59 23.67
C GLN A 92 -1.97 -10.86 24.18
N VAL A 93 -1.85 -9.56 23.92
CA VAL A 93 -0.72 -8.74 24.40
C VAL A 93 -0.70 -8.69 25.93
N ALA A 94 -1.85 -8.51 26.57
CA ALA A 94 -1.96 -8.51 28.02
C ALA A 94 -1.59 -9.87 28.64
N ALA A 95 -1.95 -10.98 27.99
CA ALA A 95 -1.58 -12.32 28.44
C ALA A 95 -0.06 -12.54 28.39
N VAL A 96 0.61 -12.09 27.32
CA VAL A 96 2.08 -12.11 27.21
C VAL A 96 2.72 -11.23 28.29
N ALA A 97 2.21 -10.01 28.47
CA ALA A 97 2.69 -9.09 29.50
C ALA A 97 2.61 -9.69 30.91
N ALA A 98 1.50 -10.36 31.24
CA ALA A 98 1.29 -11.02 32.53
C ALA A 98 2.26 -12.19 32.75
N LEU A 99 2.51 -12.98 31.71
CA LEU A 99 3.38 -14.17 31.79
C LEU A 99 4.85 -13.79 32.00
N PHE A 100 5.33 -12.79 31.25
CA PHE A 100 6.70 -12.28 31.37
C PHE A 100 6.86 -11.20 32.45
N LYS A 101 5.75 -10.81 33.11
CA LYS A 101 5.70 -9.80 34.18
C LYS A 101 6.27 -8.44 33.76
N VAL A 102 6.00 -8.05 32.52
CA VAL A 102 6.43 -6.76 31.95
C VAL A 102 5.23 -5.86 31.68
N GLN A 103 5.47 -4.56 31.53
CA GLN A 103 4.48 -3.66 30.94
C GLN A 103 4.68 -3.62 29.42
N LEU A 104 3.59 -3.87 28.68
CA LEU A 104 3.53 -3.70 27.24
C LEU A 104 2.54 -2.58 26.90
N PRO A 105 2.72 -1.90 25.74
CA PRO A 105 1.76 -0.91 25.28
C PRO A 105 0.38 -1.53 25.09
N SER A 106 -0.65 -0.71 25.35
CA SER A 106 -2.04 -1.08 25.09
C SER A 106 -2.39 -0.80 23.64
N GLY A 107 -3.03 -1.77 22.98
CA GLY A 107 -3.51 -1.65 21.60
C GLY A 107 -3.15 -2.86 20.75
N PRO A 108 -3.72 -2.96 19.54
CA PRO A 108 -3.41 -4.04 18.62
C PRO A 108 -1.96 -3.92 18.13
N LEU A 109 -1.26 -5.04 18.13
CA LEU A 109 0.06 -5.13 17.49
C LEU A 109 -0.08 -5.75 16.11
N HIS A 110 0.75 -5.30 15.18
CA HIS A 110 0.75 -5.75 13.80
C HIS A 110 2.10 -6.36 13.47
N SER A 111 2.09 -7.49 12.78
CA SER A 111 3.32 -8.12 12.29
C SER A 111 4.02 -7.25 11.25
N ALA A 112 5.35 -7.34 11.21
CA ALA A 112 6.16 -6.67 10.19
C ALA A 112 5.71 -7.08 8.77
N SER A 113 5.46 -8.38 8.55
CA SER A 113 4.98 -8.90 7.27
C SER A 113 3.65 -8.27 6.83
N LEU A 114 2.72 -8.03 7.76
CA LEU A 114 1.45 -7.35 7.43
C LEU A 114 1.69 -5.87 7.07
N ILE A 115 2.55 -5.18 7.82
CA ILE A 115 2.88 -3.78 7.56
C ILE A 115 3.53 -3.63 6.17
N GLU A 116 4.48 -4.50 5.83
CA GLU A 116 5.13 -4.53 4.52
C GLU A 116 4.14 -4.84 3.39
N ARG A 117 3.26 -5.82 3.59
CA ARG A 117 2.22 -6.17 2.61
C ARG A 117 1.29 -4.99 2.33
N ARG A 118 0.75 -4.35 3.38
CA ARG A 118 -0.13 -3.18 3.26
C ARG A 118 0.57 -2.02 2.55
N ARG A 119 1.85 -1.79 2.85
CA ARG A 119 2.64 -0.76 2.18
C ARG A 119 2.80 -1.04 0.68
N SER A 120 3.16 -2.27 0.31
CA SER A 120 3.31 -2.69 -1.09
C SER A 120 1.99 -2.58 -1.86
N GLU A 121 0.88 -2.98 -1.24
CA GLU A 121 -0.46 -2.84 -1.81
C GLU A 121 -0.83 -1.37 -2.03
N ALA A 122 -0.57 -0.50 -1.04
CA ALA A 122 -0.83 0.93 -1.14
C ALA A 122 0.02 1.58 -2.25
N GLU A 123 1.29 1.23 -2.38
CA GLU A 123 2.17 1.70 -3.45
C GLU A 123 1.68 1.26 -4.83
N THR A 124 1.22 0.02 -4.95
CA THR A 124 0.65 -0.51 -6.19
C THR A 124 -0.66 0.20 -6.55
N ALA A 125 -1.53 0.42 -5.57
CA ALA A 125 -2.78 1.14 -5.76
C ALA A 125 -2.53 2.60 -6.17
N ALA A 126 -1.58 3.28 -5.52
CA ALA A 126 -1.20 4.65 -5.86
C ALA A 126 -0.65 4.75 -7.29
N ARG A 127 0.20 3.80 -7.71
CA ARG A 127 0.70 3.75 -9.09
C ARG A 127 -0.43 3.60 -10.10
N ARG A 128 -1.36 2.68 -9.86
CA ARG A 128 -2.53 2.48 -10.73
C ARG A 128 -3.42 3.71 -10.77
N ALA A 129 -3.65 4.37 -9.64
CA ALA A 129 -4.44 5.59 -9.59
C ALA A 129 -3.81 6.70 -10.44
N HIS A 130 -2.48 6.86 -10.36
CA HIS A 130 -1.75 7.83 -11.17
C HIS A 130 -1.81 7.51 -12.67
N GLU A 131 -1.68 6.24 -13.06
CA GLU A 131 -1.83 5.82 -14.46
C GLU A 131 -3.22 6.14 -15.01
N LEU A 132 -4.27 5.90 -14.22
CA LEU A 132 -5.65 6.21 -14.61
C LEU A 132 -5.90 7.72 -14.75
N GLU A 133 -5.27 8.53 -13.91
CA GLU A 133 -5.35 9.99 -14.01
C GLU A 133 -4.75 10.48 -15.33
N LEU A 134 -3.57 9.98 -15.72
CA LEU A 134 -2.94 10.31 -17.00
C LEU A 134 -3.78 9.88 -18.21
N ASP A 135 -4.36 8.68 -18.18
CA ASP A 135 -5.27 8.21 -19.23
C ASP A 135 -6.54 9.08 -19.33
N ALA A 136 -7.11 9.47 -18.18
CA ALA A 136 -8.27 10.37 -18.15
C ALA A 136 -7.93 11.76 -18.73
N GLU A 137 -6.76 12.32 -18.39
CA GLU A 137 -6.28 13.58 -18.97
C GLU A 137 -6.09 13.47 -20.48
N GLN A 138 -5.46 12.39 -20.97
CA GLN A 138 -5.26 12.19 -22.39
C GLN A 138 -6.59 12.14 -23.14
N ARG A 139 -7.55 11.35 -22.64
CA ARG A 139 -8.90 11.27 -23.24
C ARG A 139 -9.62 12.61 -23.22
N ALA A 140 -9.45 13.40 -22.16
CA ALA A 140 -10.03 14.74 -22.08
C ALA A 140 -9.47 15.66 -23.17
N ARG A 141 -8.16 15.60 -23.45
CA ARG A 141 -7.53 16.35 -24.55
C ARG A 141 -8.05 15.89 -25.90
N GLU A 142 -8.09 14.59 -26.15
CA GLU A 142 -8.60 14.02 -27.42
C GLU A 142 -10.06 14.43 -27.68
N LEU A 143 -10.89 14.44 -26.64
CA LEU A 143 -12.27 14.93 -26.73
C LEU A 143 -12.36 16.43 -27.00
N ALA A 144 -11.47 17.24 -26.42
CA ALA A 144 -11.42 18.68 -26.68
C ALA A 144 -11.04 18.94 -28.14
N GLU A 145 -10.02 18.28 -28.66
CA GLU A 145 -9.59 18.37 -30.07
C GLU A 145 -10.68 17.88 -31.03
N ALA A 146 -11.38 16.78 -30.69
CA ALA A 146 -12.49 16.28 -31.50
C ALA A 146 -13.66 17.28 -31.55
N ARG A 147 -13.96 17.94 -30.42
CA ARG A 147 -14.98 19.00 -30.36
C ARG A 147 -14.60 20.22 -31.18
N GLU A 148 -13.34 20.64 -31.12
CA GLU A 148 -12.84 21.75 -31.94
C GLU A 148 -12.98 21.44 -33.44
N ARG A 149 -12.55 20.25 -33.88
CA ARG A 149 -12.74 19.80 -35.27
C ARG A 149 -14.21 19.74 -35.69
N ALA A 150 -15.08 19.29 -34.80
CA ALA A 150 -16.52 19.25 -35.09
C ALA A 150 -17.10 20.67 -35.23
N SER A 151 -16.69 21.62 -34.39
CA SER A 151 -17.09 23.03 -34.49
C SER A 151 -16.67 23.64 -35.83
N ALA A 152 -15.41 23.45 -36.21
CA ALA A 152 -14.89 23.93 -37.49
C ALA A 152 -15.67 23.36 -38.68
N ALA A 153 -15.95 22.04 -38.68
CA ALA A 153 -16.75 21.43 -39.74
C ALA A 153 -18.19 21.95 -39.82
N VAL A 154 -18.80 22.29 -38.68
CA VAL A 154 -20.12 22.94 -38.63
C VAL A 154 -20.06 24.36 -39.20
N GLU A 155 -19.01 25.12 -38.88
CA GLU A 155 -18.78 26.46 -39.46
C GLU A 155 -18.60 26.39 -40.97
N ASP A 156 -17.75 25.49 -41.47
CA ASP A 156 -17.53 25.26 -42.91
C ASP A 156 -18.84 24.90 -43.64
N ALA A 157 -19.65 24.03 -43.04
CA ALA A 157 -20.95 23.64 -43.61
C ALA A 157 -21.94 24.82 -43.70
N ASN A 158 -21.96 25.68 -42.68
CA ASN A 158 -22.81 26.88 -42.68
C ASN A 158 -22.36 27.89 -43.75
N VAL A 159 -21.05 28.09 -43.92
CA VAL A 159 -20.48 28.95 -44.97
C VAL A 159 -20.88 28.43 -46.35
N ALA A 160 -20.68 27.14 -46.61
CA ALA A 160 -21.05 26.52 -47.88
C ALA A 160 -22.56 26.61 -48.18
N GLU A 161 -23.42 26.49 -47.16
CA GLU A 161 -24.87 26.66 -47.33
C GLU A 161 -25.23 28.12 -47.65
N GLN A 162 -24.57 29.10 -47.03
CA GLN A 162 -24.78 30.51 -47.32
C GLN A 162 -24.36 30.84 -48.75
N GLU A 163 -23.16 30.41 -49.19
CA GLU A 163 -22.69 30.59 -50.56
C GLU A 163 -23.64 29.98 -51.58
N ARG A 164 -24.18 28.78 -51.30
CA ARG A 164 -25.21 28.15 -52.16
C ARG A 164 -26.47 29.01 -52.25
N ARG A 165 -26.99 29.51 -51.13
CA ARG A 165 -28.18 30.37 -51.10
C ARG A 165 -27.96 31.68 -51.87
N GLU A 166 -26.78 32.28 -51.75
CA GLU A 166 -26.42 33.50 -52.49
C GLU A 166 -26.34 33.23 -54.00
N ALA A 167 -25.73 32.11 -54.42
CA ALA A 167 -25.68 31.71 -55.82
C ALA A 167 -27.08 31.42 -56.40
N GLU A 168 -27.95 30.75 -55.65
CA GLU A 168 -29.35 30.50 -56.03
C GLU A 168 -30.14 31.80 -56.18
N ALA A 169 -29.97 32.75 -55.25
CA ALA A 169 -30.60 34.07 -55.31
C ALA A 169 -30.16 34.85 -56.57
N ALA A 170 -28.85 34.91 -56.85
CA ALA A 170 -28.32 35.59 -58.03
C ALA A 170 -28.80 34.96 -59.35
N SER A 171 -28.93 33.63 -59.41
CA SER A 171 -29.45 32.95 -60.60
C SER A 171 -30.95 33.22 -60.81
N SER A 172 -31.73 33.41 -59.75
CA SER A 172 -33.16 33.71 -59.84
C SER A 172 -33.43 35.14 -60.31
N GLU A 173 -32.56 36.09 -59.97
CA GLU A 173 -32.65 37.50 -60.38
C GLU A 173 -32.30 37.70 -61.87
N VAL A 174 -31.41 36.88 -62.42
CA VAL A 174 -31.02 36.92 -63.85
C VAL A 174 -32.07 36.28 -64.77
N THR A 175 -32.96 35.44 -64.25
CA THR A 175 -33.94 34.65 -65.04
C THR A 175 -35.33 35.30 -65.11
N ASP A 176 -35.48 36.59 -64.78
CA ASP A 176 -36.72 37.36 -65.04
C ASP A 176 -36.54 38.29 -66.27
N PRO A 177 -36.88 37.84 -67.51
CA PRO A 177 -36.84 38.69 -68.68
C PRO A 177 -38.15 39.45 -68.90
N SER A 178 -39.06 39.53 -67.92
CA SER A 178 -40.40 40.11 -68.11
C SER A 178 -40.61 41.46 -67.41
N GLN A 179 -39.62 42.35 -67.50
CA GLN A 179 -39.79 43.79 -67.19
C GLN A 179 -39.12 44.65 -68.26
N ASN A 180 -39.37 44.37 -69.54
CA ASN A 180 -39.06 45.35 -70.59
C ASN A 180 -40.00 45.21 -71.78
N SER A 181 -41.21 45.78 -71.69
CA SER A 181 -41.91 46.42 -72.81
C SER A 181 -43.28 46.99 -72.40
N THR A 182 -43.38 48.30 -72.63
CA THR A 182 -44.55 49.14 -72.96
C THR A 182 -45.60 49.40 -71.88
#